data_AF-A0A9X2PJM8-F1
#
_entry.id   AF-A0A9X2PJM8-F1
#
_cell.length_a   1.000
_cell.length_b   1.000
_cell.length_c   1.000
_cell.angle_alpha   90.00
_cell.angle_beta   90.00
_cell.angle_gamma   90.00
#
_symmetry.space_group_name_H-M   'P 1'
#
loop_
_entity.id
_entity.type
_entity.pdbx_description
1 polymer ?
#
loop_
_entity_poly.entity_id
_entity_poly.type
_entity_poly.pdbx_seq_one_letter_code
_entity_poly.pdbx_strand_id
1 'polypeptide(L)' 'MSATVPEGQLLPGIGVIETVESDNILRWDGADLYVEQDVYHNGQLVHRRYRRRVTRPVAQAIAQMLAQH' A
#
# COMPACT_ATOMS: atom_id res chain seq x y z
N MET A 1 13.95 -19.02 4.19
CA MET A 1 13.10 -18.17 3.33
C MET A 1 13.26 -16.75 3.84
N SER A 2 14.04 -15.90 3.15
CA SER A 2 14.18 -14.49 3.55
C SER A 2 12.92 -13.74 3.17
N ALA A 3 12.09 -13.43 4.16
CA ALA A 3 11.06 -12.42 4.01
C ALA A 3 11.77 -11.07 3.88
N THR A 4 11.63 -10.42 2.73
CA THR A 4 11.96 -9.00 2.59
C THR A 4 11.09 -8.22 3.56
N VAL A 5 11.66 -7.79 4.68
CA VAL A 5 10.97 -6.90 5.61
C VAL A 5 10.72 -5.58 4.88
N PRO A 6 9.47 -5.09 4.78
CA PRO A 6 9.19 -3.78 4.18
C PRO A 6 10.00 -2.73 4.93
N GLU A 7 10.79 -1.91 4.22
CA GLU A 7 11.50 -0.78 4.84
C GLU A 7 10.46 0.15 5.48
N GLY A 8 10.32 0.06 6.80
CA GLY A 8 9.30 0.80 7.53
C GLY A 8 9.53 2.31 7.44
N GLN A 9 8.46 3.07 7.29
CA GLN A 9 8.52 4.52 7.36
C GLN A 9 8.63 4.94 8.83
N LEU A 10 9.76 5.53 9.20
CA LEU A 10 9.90 6.21 10.48
C LEU A 10 9.01 7.46 10.47
N LEU A 11 8.16 7.61 11.49
CA LEU A 11 7.37 8.83 11.74
C LEU A 11 8.11 9.68 12.79
N PRO A 12 8.93 10.67 12.39
CA PRO A 12 9.76 11.43 13.31
C PRO A 12 8.85 12.37 14.12
N GLY A 13 8.82 12.18 15.44
CA GLY A 13 7.99 12.94 16.37
C GLY A 13 7.27 12.09 17.42
N ILE A 14 7.09 10.78 17.15
CA ILE A 14 6.34 9.88 18.04
C ILE A 14 7.04 8.54 18.33
N GLY A 15 8.22 8.27 17.75
CA GLY A 15 8.98 7.03 18.00
C GLY A 15 8.31 5.78 17.41
N VAL A 16 7.63 5.92 16.27
CA VAL A 16 6.92 4.83 15.59
C VAL A 16 7.61 4.48 14.27
N ILE A 17 7.87 3.19 14.08
CA ILE A 17 8.19 2.57 12.78
C ILE A 17 6.87 2.04 12.21
N GLU A 18 6.42 2.60 11.10
CA GLU A 18 5.26 2.09 10.36
C GLU A 18 5.72 1.11 9.28
N THR A 19 5.20 -0.12 9.31
CA THR A 19 5.34 -1.08 8.20
C THR A 19 3.97 -1.40 7.62
N VAL A 20 3.94 -1.71 6.33
CA VAL A 20 2.71 -2.08 5.63
C VAL A 20 2.88 -3.44 4.95
N GLU A 21 1.85 -4.26 5.01
CA GLU A 21 1.74 -5.49 4.23
C GLU A 21 0.56 -5.37 3.28
N SER A 22 0.84 -5.40 1.98
CA SER A 22 -0.18 -5.31 0.93
C SER A 22 -0.29 -6.67 0.24
N ASP A 23 -1.51 -7.05 -0.15
CA ASP A 23 -1.70 -8.21 -1.01
C ASP A 23 -1.35 -7.95 -2.48
N ASN A 24 -1.01 -6.70 -2.81
CA ASN A 24 -0.66 -6.23 -4.16
C ASN A 24 -1.76 -6.47 -5.21
N ILE A 25 -3.02 -6.61 -4.77
CA ILE A 25 -4.17 -6.75 -5.66
C ILE A 25 -4.79 -5.38 -5.88
N LEU A 26 -4.76 -4.94 -7.14
CA LEU A 26 -5.43 -3.74 -7.60
C LEU A 26 -6.94 -3.97 -7.66
N ARG A 27 -7.71 -3.09 -7.01
CA ARG A 27 -9.17 -3.18 -6.91
C ARG A 27 -9.84 -1.91 -7.40
N TRP A 28 -11.04 -2.08 -7.97
CA TRP A 28 -11.92 -1.00 -8.42
C TRP A 28 -13.32 -1.25 -7.87
N ASP A 29 -13.91 -0.25 -7.22
CA ASP A 29 -15.27 -0.36 -6.65
C ASP A 29 -16.34 0.45 -7.39
N GLY A 30 -16.00 1.03 -8.55
CA GLY A 30 -16.87 1.93 -9.30
C GLY A 30 -16.50 3.40 -9.18
N ALA A 31 -15.76 3.78 -8.13
CA ALA A 31 -15.33 5.15 -7.92
C ALA A 31 -13.80 5.27 -7.74
N ASP A 32 -13.21 4.39 -6.93
CA ASP A 32 -11.81 4.45 -6.56
C ASP A 32 -11.03 3.23 -7.05
N LEU A 33 -9.79 3.47 -7.50
CA LEU A 33 -8.77 2.46 -7.70
C LEU A 33 -7.88 2.38 -6.46
N TYR A 34 -7.78 1.22 -5.83
CA TYR A 34 -7.07 1.06 -4.54
C TYR A 34 -6.43 -0.31 -4.37
N VAL A 35 -5.56 -0.41 -3.35
CA VAL A 35 -5.04 -1.66 -2.81
C VAL A 35 -5.46 -1.79 -1.34
N GLU A 36 -5.57 -3.02 -0.84
CA GLU A 36 -5.76 -3.26 0.59
C GLU A 36 -4.40 -3.57 1.23
N GLN A 37 -4.15 -2.96 2.39
CA GLN A 37 -2.94 -3.19 3.16
C GLN A 37 -3.24 -3.26 4.66
N ASP A 38 -2.50 -4.09 5.36
CA ASP A 38 -2.43 -4.11 6.82
C ASP A 38 -1.32 -3.15 7.26
N VAL A 39 -1.61 -2.31 8.25
CA VAL A 39 -0.70 -1.28 8.76
C VAL A 39 -0.28 -1.67 10.17
N TYR A 40 1.03 -1.62 10.41
CA TYR A 40 1.64 -1.99 11.68
C TYR A 40 2.46 -0.83 12.23
N HIS A 41 2.37 -0.60 13.54
CA HIS A 41 3.21 0.35 14.27
C HIS A 41 4.06 -0.42 15.26
N ASN A 42 5.39 -0.33 15.14
CA ASN A 42 6.34 -1.06 15.98
C ASN A 42 6.05 -2.58 16.02
N GLY A 43 5.63 -3.15 14.88
CA GLY A 43 5.28 -4.57 14.74
C GLY A 43 3.86 -4.96 15.21
N GLN A 44 3.10 -4.04 15.79
CA GLN A 44 1.72 -4.29 16.20
C GLN A 44 0.74 -3.87 15.10
N LEU A 45 -0.20 -4.75 14.74
CA LEU A 45 -1.27 -4.43 13.80
C LEU A 45 -2.17 -3.33 14.37
N VAL A 46 -2.26 -2.20 13.65
CA VAL A 46 -3.10 -1.05 14.04
C VAL A 46 -4.27 -0.84 13.09
N HIS A 47 -4.15 -1.25 11.83
CA HIS A 47 -5.27 -1.23 10.88
C HIS A 47 -5.22 -2.45 9.98
N ARG A 48 -6.34 -3.17 9.89
CA ARG A 48 -6.52 -4.28 8.95
C ARG A 48 -7.29 -3.83 7.71
N ARG A 49 -6.93 -4.33 6.52
CA ARG A 49 -7.58 -4.03 5.23
C ARG A 49 -7.79 -2.54 5.01
N TYR A 50 -6.78 -1.75 5.33
CA TYR A 50 -6.80 -0.33 5.04
C TYR A 50 -6.79 -0.12 3.53
N ARG A 51 -7.78 0.61 3.01
CA ARG A 51 -7.89 0.93 1.59
C ARG A 51 -6.97 2.10 1.25
N ARG A 52 -5.88 1.82 0.57
CA ARG A 52 -4.96 2.84 0.05
C ARG A 52 -5.29 3.14 -1.40
N ARG A 53 -5.81 4.35 -1.66
CA ARG A 53 -6.03 4.83 -3.03
C ARG A 53 -4.73 4.83 -3.81
N VAL A 54 -4.81 4.37 -5.06
CA VAL A 54 -3.71 4.47 -6.01
C VAL A 54 -3.47 5.94 -6.33
N THR A 55 -2.20 6.34 -6.35
CA THR A 55 -1.83 7.71 -6.68
C THR A 55 -2.00 7.97 -8.17
N ARG A 56 -2.25 9.23 -8.54
CA ARG A 56 -2.41 9.63 -9.94
C ARG A 56 -1.26 9.15 -10.86
N PRO A 57 0.03 9.27 -10.48
CA PRO A 57 1.12 8.80 -11.34
C PRO A 57 1.05 7.29 -11.62
N VAL A 58 0.72 6.48 -10.61
CA VAL A 58 0.59 5.03 -10.77
C VAL A 58 -0.61 4.67 -11.64
N ALA A 59 -1.75 5.34 -11.45
CA ALA A 59 -2.92 5.16 -12.29
C ALA A 59 -2.63 5.50 -13.78
N GLN A 60 -1.86 6.56 -14.03
CA GLN A 60 -1.43 6.93 -15.39
C GLN A 60 -0.52 5.87 -16.00
N ALA A 61 0.45 5.34 -15.24
CA ALA A 61 1.33 4.28 -15.71
C ALA A 61 0.54 3.01 -16.08
N ILE A 62 -0.41 2.59 -15.23
CA ILE A 62 -1.28 1.43 -15.51
C ILE A 62 -2.11 1.67 -16.77
N ALA A 63 -2.72 2.84 -16.92
CA ALA A 63 -3.51 3.17 -18.11
C ALA A 63 -2.68 3.11 -19.40
N GLN A 64 -1.42 3.59 -19.36
CA GLN A 64 -0.50 3.52 -20.49
C GLN A 64 -0.12 2.07 -20.83
N MET A 65 0.12 1.22 -19.83
CA MET A 65 0.40 -0.20 -20.05
C MET A 65 -0.78 -0.92 -20.69
N LEU A 66 -2.00 -0.63 -20.24
CA LEU A 66 -3.21 -1.25 -20.77
C LEU A 66 -3.53 -0.79 -22.21
N ALA A 67 -3.23 0.46 -22.56
CA ALA A 67 -3.47 0.99 -23.90
C ALA A 67 -2.54 0.43 -25.00
N GLN A 68 -1.47 -0.28 -24.61
CA GLN A 68 -0.50 -0.89 -25.54
C GLN A 68 -0.86 -2.33 -25.93
N HIS A 69 -1.95 -2.87 -25.38
CA HIS A 69 -2.49 -4.21 -25.65
C HIS A 69 -3.89 -4.11 -26.27
#